data_AF-A0A2N3B4L7-F1
#
_entry.id   AF-A0A2N3B4L7-F1
#
_cell.length_a   1.000
_cell.length_b   1.000
_cell.length_c   1.000
_cell.angle_alpha   90.00
_cell.angle_beta   90.00
_cell.angle_gamma   90.00
#
_symmetry.space_group_name_H-M   'P 1'
#
loop_
_entity.id
_entity.type
_entity.pdbx_description
1 polymer ?
#
loop_
_entity_poly.entity_id
_entity_poly.type
_entity_poly.pdbx_seq_one_letter_code
_entity_poly.pdbx_strand_id
1 'polypeptide(L)'
;MNSHTPSRLKTPAAPRKRTTMTIRPDYLAAAKRLGITVSEAAERGLRDAIREAEAAQWLAENQTALEASNDWVEAHGLPLAEHRLF
;
A
#
# COMPACT_ATOMS: atom_id res chain seq x y z
N MET A 1 -15.62 23.40 23.30
CA MET A 1 -14.90 22.11 23.21
C MET A 1 -14.80 21.77 21.74
N ASN A 2 -13.70 22.12 21.09
CA ASN A 2 -13.62 22.19 19.63
C ASN A 2 -13.09 20.87 19.08
N SER A 3 -14.00 20.07 18.52
CA SER A 3 -13.70 18.84 17.79
C SER A 3 -12.84 19.15 16.55
N HIS A 4 -11.52 18.95 16.65
CA HIS A 4 -10.65 18.95 15.50
C HIS A 4 -10.73 17.59 14.81
N THR A 5 -11.57 17.51 13.78
CA THR A 5 -11.48 16.43 12.79
C THR A 5 -10.18 16.62 12.00
N PRO A 6 -9.24 15.65 11.95
CA PRO A 6 -8.11 15.76 11.05
C PRO A 6 -8.64 15.61 9.62
N SER A 7 -8.80 16.75 8.94
CA SER A 7 -9.06 16.80 7.50
C SER A 7 -7.89 16.12 6.79
N ARG A 8 -8.12 14.92 6.25
CA ARG A 8 -7.15 14.21 5.41
C ARG A 8 -6.86 15.09 4.20
N LEU A 9 -5.73 15.80 4.22
CA LEU A 9 -5.27 16.63 3.12
C LEU A 9 -5.21 15.77 1.86
N LYS A 10 -6.11 16.06 0.92
CA LYS A 10 -6.10 15.45 -0.40
C LYS A 10 -5.01 16.14 -1.19
N THR A 11 -3.80 15.59 -1.18
CA THR A 11 -2.69 16.10 -1.99
C THR A 11 -3.14 16.21 -3.45
N PRO A 12 -3.04 17.39 -4.09
CA PRO A 12 -3.41 17.52 -5.49
C PRO A 12 -2.56 16.55 -6.32
N ALA A 13 -3.22 15.74 -7.14
CA ALA A 13 -2.53 14.77 -7.99
C ALA A 13 -1.57 15.54 -8.92
N ALA A 14 -0.28 15.23 -8.81
CA ALA A 14 0.74 15.81 -9.66
C ALA A 14 0.40 15.57 -11.15
N PRO A 15 0.79 16.48 -12.05
CA PRO A 15 0.52 16.32 -13.48
C PRO A 15 1.16 15.03 -14.00
N ARG A 16 0.37 14.22 -14.73
CA ARG A 16 0.82 12.96 -15.31
C ARG A 16 1.93 13.22 -16.32
N LYS A 17 3.09 12.56 -16.14
CA LYS A 17 4.20 12.61 -17.10
C LYS A 17 4.01 11.53 -18.15
N ARG A 18 4.17 11.88 -19.43
CA ARG A 18 4.18 10.90 -20.53
C ARG A 18 5.49 10.12 -20.48
N THR A 19 5.40 8.80 -20.39
CA THR A 19 6.54 7.88 -20.41
C THR A 19 6.41 6.94 -21.60
N THR A 20 7.48 6.77 -22.37
CA THR A 20 7.58 5.75 -23.42
C THR A 20 8.01 4.44 -22.78
N MET A 21 7.30 3.35 -23.05
CA MET A 21 7.60 2.02 -22.53
C MET A 21 7.40 0.96 -23.62
N THR A 22 8.14 -0.14 -23.51
CA THR A 22 8.03 -1.26 -24.45
C THR A 22 7.10 -2.32 -23.87
N ILE A 23 6.05 -2.67 -24.61
CA ILE A 23 5.05 -3.68 -24.23
C ILE A 23 4.98 -4.73 -25.34
N ARG A 24 4.76 -5.99 -24.97
CA ARG A 24 4.63 -7.06 -25.95
C ARG A 24 3.43 -6.81 -26.89
N PRO A 25 3.58 -7.07 -28.19
CA PRO A 25 2.54 -6.76 -29.18
C PRO A 25 1.27 -7.59 -28.99
N ASP A 26 1.38 -8.83 -28.49
CA ASP A 26 0.24 -9.69 -28.20
C ASP A 26 -0.63 -9.15 -27.06
N TYR A 27 -0.01 -8.51 -26.05
CA TYR A 27 -0.74 -7.87 -24.96
C TYR A 27 -1.44 -6.59 -25.42
N LEU A 28 -0.83 -5.81 -26.31
CA LEU A 28 -1.48 -4.65 -26.92
C LEU A 28 -2.70 -5.06 -27.77
N ALA A 29 -2.56 -6.13 -28.56
CA ALA A 29 -3.66 -6.68 -29.34
C ALA A 29 -4.80 -7.19 -28.45
N ALA A 30 -4.47 -7.91 -27.37
CA ALA A 30 -5.44 -8.38 -26.40
C ALA A 30 -6.14 -7.21 -25.67
N ALA A 31 -5.38 -6.21 -25.21
CA ALA A 31 -5.92 -5.04 -24.54
C ALA A 31 -6.90 -4.28 -25.45
N LYS A 32 -6.55 -4.08 -26.74
CA LYS A 32 -7.44 -3.46 -27.72
C LYS A 32 -8.72 -4.26 -27.93
N ARG A 33 -8.60 -5.60 -28.06
CA ARG A 33 -9.76 -6.49 -28.22
C ARG A 33 -10.69 -6.47 -27.00
N LEU A 34 -10.13 -6.33 -25.80
CA LEU A 34 -10.85 -6.35 -24.53
C LEU A 34 -11.26 -4.94 -24.05
N GLY A 35 -10.94 -3.88 -24.79
CA GLY A 35 -11.25 -2.50 -24.39
C GLY A 35 -10.45 -2.01 -23.17
N ILE A 36 -9.29 -2.61 -22.89
CA ILE A 36 -8.44 -2.25 -21.74
C ILE A 36 -7.57 -1.04 -22.08
N THR A 37 -7.65 -0.01 -21.24
CA THR A 37 -6.77 1.16 -21.33
C THR A 37 -5.39 0.84 -20.77
N VAL A 38 -4.40 0.72 -21.65
CA VAL A 38 -3.01 0.34 -21.29
C VAL A 38 -2.41 1.26 -20.22
N SER A 39 -2.62 2.57 -20.35
CA SER A 39 -2.10 3.54 -19.37
C SER A 39 -2.69 3.37 -17.98
N GLU A 40 -3.97 3.03 -17.89
CA GLU A 40 -4.63 2.79 -16.59
C GLU A 40 -4.18 1.46 -15.99
N ALA A 41 -4.04 0.42 -16.81
CA ALA A 41 -3.52 -0.88 -16.39
C ALA A 41 -2.07 -0.75 -15.88
N ALA A 42 -1.23 0.03 -16.57
CA ALA A 42 0.14 0.30 -16.16
C ALA A 42 0.21 1.07 -14.82
N GLU A 43 -0.63 2.10 -14.66
CA GLU A 43 -0.70 2.88 -13.41
C GLU A 43 -1.11 2.02 -12.22
N ARG A 44 -2.10 1.14 -12.41
CA ARG A 44 -2.54 0.18 -11.39
C ARG A 44 -1.41 -0.80 -11.03
N GLY A 45 -0.79 -1.43 -12.02
CA GLY A 45 0.33 -2.34 -11.77
C GLY A 45 1.50 -1.67 -11.05
N LEU A 46 1.82 -0.42 -11.41
CA LEU A 46 2.88 0.34 -10.76
C LEU A 46 2.53 0.67 -9.30
N ARG A 47 1.29 1.09 -9.03
CA ARG A 47 0.82 1.35 -7.67
C ARG A 47 0.93 0.12 -6.78
N ASP A 48 0.53 -1.04 -7.30
CA ASP A 48 0.54 -2.28 -6.53
C ASP A 48 1.98 -2.74 -6.25
N ALA A 49 2.87 -2.66 -7.25
CA ALA A 49 4.29 -2.96 -7.09
C ALA A 49 4.99 -2.02 -6.08
N ILE A 50 4.68 -0.72 -6.11
CA ILE A 50 5.21 0.24 -5.13
C ILE A 50 4.76 -0.14 -3.72
N ARG A 51 3.47 -0.43 -3.53
CA ARG A 51 2.93 -0.82 -2.23
C ARG A 51 3.58 -2.08 -1.69
N GLU A 52 3.80 -3.07 -2.53
CA GLU A 52 4.46 -4.31 -2.15
C GLU A 52 5.92 -4.05 -1.72
N ALA A 53 6.65 -3.23 -2.48
CA ALA A 53 8.01 -2.86 -2.16
C ALA A 53 8.10 -2.05 -0.85
N GLU A 54 7.21 -1.07 -0.65
CA GLU A 54 7.13 -0.28 0.58
C GLU A 54 6.78 -1.16 1.79
N ALA A 55 5.83 -2.10 1.63
CA ALA A 55 5.47 -3.03 2.70
C ALA A 55 6.63 -3.97 3.06
N ALA A 56 7.35 -4.49 2.06
CA ALA A 56 8.52 -5.33 2.27
C ALA A 56 9.65 -4.55 2.98
N GLN A 57 9.89 -3.31 2.56
CA GLN A 57 10.86 -2.43 3.22
C GLN A 57 10.46 -2.13 4.67
N TRP A 58 9.21 -1.76 4.90
CA TRP A 58 8.70 -1.49 6.23
C TRP A 58 8.84 -2.72 7.14
N LEU A 59 8.52 -3.91 6.64
CA LEU A 59 8.66 -5.15 7.39
C LEU A 59 10.12 -5.41 7.78
N ALA A 60 11.07 -5.23 6.84
CA ALA A 60 12.48 -5.39 7.12
C ALA A 60 13.01 -4.38 8.15
N GLU A 61 12.57 -3.13 8.08
CA GLU A 61 12.97 -2.07 9.02
C GLU A 61 12.34 -2.23 10.42
N ASN A 62 11.12 -2.77 10.49
CA ASN A 62 10.36 -2.87 11.73
C ASN A 62 10.44 -4.28 12.35
N GLN A 63 11.19 -5.20 11.76
CA GLN A 63 11.29 -6.58 12.24
C GLN A 63 11.76 -6.65 13.69
N THR A 64 12.82 -5.94 14.05
CA THR A 64 13.34 -5.89 15.43
C THR A 64 12.36 -5.25 16.41
N ALA A 65 11.62 -4.23 15.98
CA ALA A 65 10.61 -3.56 16.81
C ALA A 65 9.37 -4.46 17.04
N LEU A 66 8.98 -5.22 16.02
CA LEU A 66 7.91 -6.21 16.11
C LEU A 66 8.32 -7.40 16.99
N GLU A 67 9.54 -7.91 16.85
CA GLU A 67 10.08 -8.97 17.71
C GLU A 67 10.13 -8.52 19.18
N ALA A 68 10.67 -7.34 19.47
CA ALA A 68 10.69 -6.81 20.84
C ALA A 68 9.28 -6.58 21.41
N SER A 69 8.33 -6.14 20.58
CA SER A 69 6.93 -6.00 20.97
C SER A 69 6.28 -7.37 21.24
N ASN A 70 6.57 -8.38 20.43
CA ASN A 70 6.05 -9.73 20.61
C ASN A 70 6.62 -10.38 21.87
N ASP A 71 7.92 -10.28 22.10
CA ASP A 71 8.60 -10.78 23.31
C ASP A 71 8.01 -10.13 24.57
N TRP A 72 7.72 -8.83 24.52
CA TRP A 72 7.11 -8.13 25.63
C TRP A 72 5.67 -8.62 25.91
N VAL A 73 4.88 -8.88 24.86
CA VAL A 73 3.52 -9.46 25.00
C VAL A 73 3.56 -10.91 25.49
N GLU A 74 4.53 -11.73 25.07
CA GLU A 74 4.70 -13.08 25.61
C GLU A 74 5.10 -13.05 27.09
N ALA A 75 5.98 -12.13 27.48
CA ALA A 75 6.44 -12.01 28.86
C ALA A 75 5.40 -11.39 29.81
N HIS A 76 4.58 -10.43 29.35
CA HIS A 76 3.66 -9.66 30.20
C HIS A 76 2.19 -9.98 29.95
N GLY A 77 1.88 -10.83 28.98
CA GLY A 77 0.53 -11.06 28.50
C GLY A 77 -0.02 -9.87 27.70
N LEU A 78 -1.22 -10.04 27.14
CA LEU A 78 -1.91 -8.99 26.41
C LEU A 78 -2.44 -7.93 27.39
N PRO A 79 -1.96 -6.67 27.37
CA PRO A 79 -2.29 -5.66 28.39
C PRO A 79 -3.78 -5.34 28.51
N LEU A 80 -4.52 -5.55 27.43
CA LEU A 80 -5.94 -5.25 27.33
C LEU A 80 -6.80 -6.52 27.32
N ALA A 81 -6.23 -7.70 27.62
CA ALA A 81 -7.00 -8.95 27.72
C ALA A 81 -8.09 -8.87 28.79
N GLU A 82 -7.84 -8.16 29.89
CA GLU A 82 -8.80 -7.97 31.00
C GLU A 82 -10.01 -7.08 30.62
N HIS A 83 -9.96 -6.40 29.47
CA HIS A 83 -11.05 -5.55 28.97
C HIS A 83 -11.67 -6.08 27.68
N ARG A 84 -11.35 -7.32 27.27
CA ARG A 84 -12.01 -7.96 26.12
C ARG A 84 -13.46 -8.28 26.49
N LEU A 85 -14.36 -7.35 26.19
CA LEU A 85 -15.79 -7.58 26.15
C LEU A 85 -16.08 -8.52 24.98
N PHE A 86 -16.67 -9.68 25.29
CA PHE A 86 -17.19 -10.67 24.34
C PHE A 86 -18.26 -10.07 23.43
#